data_AF-A0A4Q5RS98-F1
#
_entry.id   AF-A0A4Q5RS98-F1
#
_cell.length_a   1.000
_cell.length_b   1.000
_cell.length_c   1.000
_cell.angle_alpha   90.00
_cell.angle_beta   90.00
_cell.angle_gamma   90.00
#
_symmetry.space_group_name_H-M   'P 1'
#
loop_
_entity.id
_entity.type
_entity.pdbx_description
1 polymer ?
#
loop_
_entity_poly.entity_id
_entity_poly.type
_entity_poly.pdbx_seq_one_letter_code
_entity_poly.pdbx_strand_id
1 'polypeptide(L)'
;MDMRHGISVSRLALADGTSVDLKQDAIVVVTGPNNAGKTTFLDELFTLFRRYGAASVKGLVVKDAEYAVHGAASEAYDFLLERHRLGNDKETVLLSNGSYKRPSIEKQWESGTLSLPIREIFVNRLDPRSRLGATNQNDEVEIAADKLFYNEEVEISISEVFRRAFGVDMILHRERKGGVFHIGDRKKLPSHKQRLTPQFKKQIEALPAVMQQGAGMRSFARIALQILTSWKTITILDEPELFLHPPQVRHLARLIASDASPETQAFIATHSESFVKGILDFDDSRVTVIRLSRKGAKSYCSVLKSDDIRVLWGDPLFRTSNVLSALFHDVAVLVEGESDVRFIQTLMGALFGAERLPDAEYFSCNGKSKIYQIAKALRSVDVPVVAMVDLDIFQNTSELLRVYEVLGGRGSDIRLDAELVKSSVESEKNYVSGRQFASELDQITSSLAPKTPVPEQTIGQVRELLKRSSPWLRIKQDGLRGLNDALATRAAKRVIEAAAAKGLLINVEGELEGFCRSVPNNNKSEWLTQVLQRDFSTDPDLDDARLFAGIVRSALEKAIS
;
A
#
# COMPACT_ATOMS: atom_id res chain seq x y z
N MET A 1 23.72 -27.18 -0.54
CA MET A 1 24.14 -25.77 -0.43
C MET A 1 24.26 -25.53 1.06
N ASP A 2 25.48 -25.46 1.57
CA ASP A 2 25.69 -25.16 2.98
C ASP A 2 25.14 -23.76 3.27
N MET A 3 24.25 -23.67 4.25
CA MET A 3 23.61 -22.40 4.63
C MET A 3 24.66 -21.44 5.16
N ARG A 4 24.60 -20.19 4.68
CA ARG A 4 25.47 -19.12 5.16
C ARG A 4 25.24 -18.87 6.67
N HIS A 5 26.33 -18.69 7.42
CA HIS A 5 26.27 -18.30 8.82
C HIS A 5 25.54 -16.98 9.00
N GLY A 6 24.60 -16.93 9.94
CA GLY A 6 23.88 -15.71 10.28
C GLY A 6 22.67 -15.91 11.15
N ILE A 7 21.77 -14.93 11.12
CA ILE A 7 20.53 -14.91 11.91
C ILE A 7 19.33 -14.50 11.08
N SER A 8 18.14 -14.95 11.48
CA SER A 8 16.86 -14.42 11.00
C SER A 8 15.90 -14.26 12.17
N VAL A 9 14.99 -13.30 12.10
CA VAL A 9 13.87 -13.23 13.05
C VAL A 9 12.88 -14.34 12.71
N SER A 10 12.64 -15.23 13.66
CA SER A 10 11.64 -16.30 13.52
C SER A 10 10.27 -15.85 13.98
N ARG A 11 10.20 -14.94 14.96
CA ARG A 11 8.95 -14.47 15.54
C ARG A 11 9.04 -13.03 16.05
N LEU A 12 7.99 -12.25 15.82
CA LEU A 12 7.79 -10.92 16.40
C LEU A 12 6.64 -10.92 17.38
N ALA A 13 6.82 -10.28 18.54
CA ALA A 13 5.77 -9.96 19.48
C ALA A 13 5.50 -8.46 19.49
N LEU A 14 4.26 -8.06 19.15
CA LEU A 14 3.84 -6.67 19.00
C LEU A 14 3.13 -6.14 20.25
N ALA A 15 3.04 -4.82 20.35
CA ALA A 15 2.56 -4.13 21.54
C ALA A 15 1.09 -4.44 21.90
N ASP A 16 0.25 -4.71 20.90
CA ASP A 16 -1.16 -5.10 21.04
C ASP A 16 -1.37 -6.58 21.43
N GLY A 17 -0.28 -7.36 21.51
CA GLY A 17 -0.33 -8.80 21.79
C GLY A 17 -0.31 -9.67 20.52
N THR A 18 -0.33 -9.06 19.33
CA THR A 18 -0.19 -9.76 18.06
C THR A 18 1.17 -10.43 17.97
N SER A 19 1.18 -11.67 17.50
CA SER A 19 2.38 -12.48 17.29
C SER A 19 2.50 -12.87 15.83
N VAL A 20 3.68 -12.68 15.24
CA VAL A 20 3.93 -12.93 13.82
C VAL A 20 5.09 -13.89 13.66
N ASP A 21 4.81 -15.09 13.18
CA ASP A 21 5.84 -16.05 12.77
C ASP A 21 6.33 -15.71 11.36
N LEU A 22 7.65 -15.74 11.17
CA LEU A 22 8.32 -15.30 9.94
C LEU A 22 9.17 -16.43 9.37
N LYS A 23 9.18 -16.52 8.03
CA LYS A 23 10.15 -17.33 7.29
C LYS A 23 11.54 -16.70 7.40
N GLN A 24 12.58 -17.51 7.26
CA GLN A 24 13.98 -17.05 7.27
C GLN A 24 14.25 -15.99 6.20
N ASP A 25 13.62 -16.15 5.04
CA ASP A 25 13.71 -15.28 3.87
C ASP A 25 12.56 -14.26 3.80
N ALA A 26 11.85 -14.00 4.89
CA ALA A 26 10.70 -13.11 4.85
C ALA A 26 11.05 -11.67 4.41
N ILE A 27 10.20 -11.08 3.58
CA ILE A 27 10.14 -9.64 3.32
C ILE A 27 8.98 -9.09 4.14
N VAL A 28 9.29 -8.45 5.25
CA VAL A 28 8.32 -7.80 6.13
C VAL A 28 8.17 -6.34 5.71
N VAL A 29 7.00 -5.98 5.21
CA VAL A 29 6.65 -4.63 4.81
C VAL A 29 5.71 -4.02 5.86
N VAL A 30 6.13 -2.91 6.46
CA VAL A 30 5.39 -2.19 7.49
C VAL A 30 4.74 -0.97 6.86
N THR A 31 3.40 -0.94 6.88
CA THR A 31 2.57 0.13 6.30
C THR A 31 1.66 0.74 7.36
N GLY A 32 0.81 1.68 6.96
CA GLY A 32 -0.14 2.36 7.83
C GLY A 32 -0.09 3.88 7.67
N PRO A 33 -1.07 4.58 8.28
CA PRO A 33 -1.20 6.03 8.19
C PRO A 33 0.00 6.79 8.76
N ASN A 34 -0.03 8.11 8.53
CA ASN A 34 0.94 9.03 9.10
C ASN A 34 0.97 8.88 10.64
N ASN A 35 2.18 8.88 11.22
CA ASN A 35 2.39 8.73 12.67
C ASN A 35 1.90 7.38 13.28
N ALA A 36 1.72 6.34 12.46
CA ALA A 36 1.41 4.98 12.94
C ALA A 36 2.57 4.26 13.65
N GLY A 37 3.80 4.80 13.58
CA GLY A 37 4.98 4.21 14.23
C GLY A 37 5.84 3.30 13.36
N LYS A 38 5.83 3.46 12.02
CA LYS A 38 6.62 2.63 11.09
C LYS A 38 8.13 2.71 11.32
N THR A 39 8.70 3.92 11.39
CA THR A 39 10.12 4.11 11.76
C THR A 39 10.39 3.59 13.18
N THR A 40 9.47 3.82 14.11
CA THR A 40 9.57 3.30 15.49
C THR A 40 9.64 1.78 15.53
N PHE A 41 8.86 1.07 14.71
CA PHE A 41 8.93 -0.38 14.57
C PHE A 41 10.35 -0.83 14.19
N LEU A 42 10.94 -0.19 13.17
CA LEU A 42 12.29 -0.55 12.70
C LEU A 42 13.37 -0.22 13.73
N ASP A 43 13.23 0.91 14.44
CA ASP A 43 14.20 1.33 15.45
C ASP A 43 14.12 0.48 16.71
N GLU A 44 12.92 0.07 17.13
CA GLU A 44 12.71 -0.87 18.25
C GLU A 44 13.24 -2.26 17.90
N LEU A 45 12.98 -2.75 16.69
CA LEU A 45 13.55 -3.99 16.18
C LEU A 45 15.08 -3.94 16.13
N PHE A 46 15.66 -2.85 15.62
CA PHE A 46 17.11 -2.67 15.59
C PHE A 46 17.70 -2.60 17.01
N THR A 47 16.99 -1.96 17.96
CA THR A 47 17.40 -1.88 19.36
C THR A 47 17.40 -3.25 20.03
N LEU A 48 16.45 -4.14 19.70
CA LEU A 48 16.44 -5.52 20.18
C LEU A 48 17.70 -6.27 19.77
N PHE A 49 18.26 -6.01 18.58
CA PHE A 49 19.54 -6.59 18.17
C PHE A 49 20.75 -6.06 18.93
N ARG A 50 20.64 -4.90 19.60
CA ARG A 50 21.72 -4.19 20.30
C ARG A 50 21.66 -4.26 21.83
N ARG A 51 20.68 -4.95 22.43
CA ARG A 51 20.54 -5.08 23.90
C ARG A 51 20.79 -6.50 24.43
N TYR A 52 21.39 -6.58 25.61
CA TYR A 52 21.70 -7.83 26.32
C TYR A 52 20.53 -8.20 27.26
N GLY A 53 20.05 -9.45 27.20
CA GLY A 53 19.08 -10.02 28.15
C GLY A 53 17.59 -9.82 27.82
N ALA A 54 16.75 -10.69 28.39
CA ALA A 54 15.30 -10.82 28.20
C ALA A 54 14.45 -9.69 28.84
N ALA A 55 14.99 -8.48 28.98
CA ALA A 55 14.19 -7.35 29.40
C ALA A 55 13.39 -6.85 28.19
N SER A 56 12.08 -7.13 28.18
CA SER A 56 11.16 -6.65 27.14
C SER A 56 11.41 -5.17 26.88
N VAL A 57 11.51 -4.81 25.60
CA VAL A 57 11.50 -3.40 25.25
C VAL A 57 10.12 -2.92 25.68
N LYS A 58 10.06 -1.83 26.46
CA LYS A 58 8.82 -1.05 26.62
C LYS A 58 8.52 -0.33 25.29
N GLY A 59 8.53 -1.08 24.20
CA GLY A 59 8.38 -0.61 22.84
C GLY A 59 6.93 -0.21 22.64
N LEU A 60 6.75 0.89 21.93
CA LEU A 60 5.45 1.38 21.52
C LEU A 60 4.84 0.48 20.45
N VAL A 61 5.66 -0.27 19.71
CA VAL A 61 5.20 -1.15 18.62
C VAL A 61 5.74 -2.57 18.74
N VAL A 62 7.06 -2.75 18.90
CA VAL A 62 7.71 -4.07 19.00
C VAL A 62 8.13 -4.32 20.44
N LYS A 63 7.58 -5.38 21.06
CA LYS A 63 7.90 -5.76 22.43
C LYS A 63 9.08 -6.72 22.51
N ASP A 64 9.12 -7.69 21.60
CA ASP A 64 10.13 -8.73 21.57
C ASP A 64 10.32 -9.30 20.15
N ALA A 65 11.48 -9.91 19.92
CA ALA A 65 11.82 -10.59 18.68
C ALA A 65 12.68 -11.82 18.97
N GLU A 66 12.16 -12.99 18.61
CA GLU A 66 12.90 -14.24 18.64
C GLU A 66 13.69 -14.38 17.34
N TYR A 67 14.92 -14.88 17.43
CA TYR A 67 15.77 -15.11 16.27
C TYR A 67 16.25 -16.57 16.23
N ALA A 68 16.47 -17.05 15.02
CA ALA A 68 17.13 -18.31 14.73
C ALA A 68 18.58 -18.04 14.27
N VAL A 69 19.49 -18.92 14.65
CA VAL A 69 20.91 -18.90 14.23
C VAL A 69 21.14 -19.97 13.19
N HIS A 70 21.87 -19.63 12.13
CA HIS A 70 22.13 -20.46 10.96
C HIS A 70 23.63 -20.70 10.77
N GLY A 71 23.98 -21.77 10.06
CA GLY A 71 25.36 -22.18 9.77
C GLY A 71 25.97 -23.13 10.81
N ALA A 72 27.01 -23.85 10.41
CA ALA A 72 27.67 -24.85 11.27
C ALA A 72 28.51 -24.18 12.36
N ALA A 73 28.34 -24.59 13.63
CA ALA A 73 29.10 -24.04 14.75
C ALA A 73 30.62 -24.15 14.55
N SER A 74 31.09 -25.30 14.05
CA SER A 74 32.51 -25.57 13.77
C SER A 74 33.16 -24.61 12.77
N GLU A 75 32.36 -23.95 11.93
CA GLU A 75 32.84 -23.02 10.90
C GLU A 75 32.60 -21.56 11.28
N ALA A 76 31.85 -21.29 12.36
CA ALA A 76 31.44 -19.94 12.74
C ALA A 76 32.61 -19.03 13.09
N TYR A 77 33.65 -19.57 13.75
CA TYR A 77 34.86 -18.80 14.04
C TYR A 77 35.61 -18.40 12.77
N ASP A 78 35.81 -19.35 11.85
CA ASP A 78 36.53 -19.10 10.60
C ASP A 78 35.76 -18.13 9.71
N PHE A 79 34.42 -18.23 9.69
CA PHE A 79 33.55 -17.25 9.05
C PHE A 79 33.78 -15.82 9.57
N LEU A 80 33.84 -15.63 10.89
CA LEU A 80 34.09 -14.31 11.49
C LEU A 80 35.52 -13.84 11.26
N LEU A 81 36.49 -14.74 11.33
CA LEU A 81 37.91 -14.46 11.14
C LEU A 81 38.20 -13.89 9.75
N GLU A 82 37.59 -14.44 8.70
CA GLU A 82 37.74 -13.94 7.32
C GLU A 82 37.26 -12.49 7.14
N ARG A 83 36.45 -11.97 8.07
CA ARG A 83 35.71 -10.70 7.92
C ARG A 83 36.10 -9.66 8.97
N HIS A 84 36.88 -10.05 9.98
CA HIS A 84 37.25 -9.21 11.12
C HIS A 84 38.72 -9.35 11.49
N ARG A 85 39.22 -8.44 12.35
CA ARG A 85 40.64 -8.41 12.71
C ARG A 85 40.96 -9.49 13.76
N LEU A 86 42.15 -10.06 13.67
CA LEU A 86 42.72 -10.92 14.69
C LEU A 86 43.22 -10.12 15.90
N GLY A 87 43.05 -10.70 17.08
CA GLY A 87 43.74 -10.30 18.30
C GLY A 87 45.22 -10.70 18.27
N ASN A 88 46.00 -10.09 19.18
CA ASN A 88 47.44 -10.34 19.28
C ASN A 88 47.78 -11.81 19.60
N ASP A 89 46.85 -12.55 20.20
CA ASP A 89 46.98 -13.96 20.56
C ASP A 89 46.69 -14.94 19.41
N LYS A 90 46.30 -14.44 18.23
CA LYS A 90 45.94 -15.21 17.02
C LYS A 90 44.78 -16.21 17.17
N GLU A 91 44.16 -16.28 18.34
CA GLU A 91 43.02 -17.18 18.66
C GLU A 91 41.72 -16.41 18.96
N THR A 92 41.79 -15.08 18.87
CA THR A 92 40.69 -14.19 19.21
C THR A 92 40.31 -13.32 18.02
N VAL A 93 39.01 -13.24 17.73
CA VAL A 93 38.47 -12.27 16.76
C VAL A 93 38.10 -10.99 17.49
N LEU A 94 38.57 -9.85 16.97
CA LEU A 94 38.26 -8.52 17.47
C LEU A 94 37.00 -8.00 16.78
N LEU A 95 35.94 -7.80 17.56
CA LEU A 95 34.73 -7.12 17.15
C LEU A 95 34.67 -5.74 17.82
N SER A 96 33.73 -4.90 17.38
CA SER A 96 33.64 -3.47 17.73
C SER A 96 33.73 -3.18 19.23
N ASN A 97 33.28 -4.12 20.09
CA ASN A 97 33.14 -3.92 21.53
C ASN A 97 33.85 -5.00 22.38
N GLY A 98 34.66 -5.88 21.78
CA GLY A 98 35.23 -7.00 22.53
C GLY A 98 36.05 -7.98 21.71
N SER A 99 36.60 -8.97 22.41
CA SER A 99 37.52 -9.96 21.87
C SER A 99 36.97 -11.37 22.14
N TYR A 100 36.71 -12.15 21.09
CA TYR A 100 35.99 -13.43 21.18
C TYR A 100 36.86 -14.60 20.75
N LYS A 101 37.02 -15.59 21.64
CA LYS A 101 37.77 -16.82 21.38
C LYS A 101 36.92 -17.85 20.66
N ARG A 102 37.55 -18.73 19.86
CA ARG A 102 36.90 -19.84 19.13
C ARG A 102 35.88 -20.63 19.97
N PRO A 103 36.21 -21.19 21.15
CA PRO A 103 35.23 -21.99 21.91
C PRO A 103 34.02 -21.19 22.38
N SER A 104 34.16 -19.88 22.58
CA SER A 104 33.06 -19.01 22.97
C SER A 104 32.11 -18.73 21.81
N ILE A 105 32.64 -18.59 20.60
CA ILE A 105 31.85 -18.39 19.37
C ILE A 105 31.11 -19.68 19.01
N GLU A 106 31.81 -20.82 19.00
CA GLU A 106 31.23 -22.13 18.67
C GLU A 106 30.10 -22.48 19.64
N LYS A 107 30.32 -22.35 20.95
CA LYS A 107 29.29 -22.57 21.97
C LYS A 107 28.06 -21.68 21.81
N GLN A 108 28.25 -20.42 21.40
CA GLN A 108 27.12 -19.52 21.15
C GLN A 108 26.29 -19.98 19.96
N TRP A 109 26.93 -20.42 18.87
CA TRP A 109 26.26 -21.01 17.71
C TRP A 109 25.51 -22.29 18.08
N GLU A 110 26.13 -23.21 18.81
CA GLU A 110 25.51 -24.46 19.28
C GLU A 110 24.28 -24.20 20.15
N SER A 111 24.35 -23.17 21.01
CA SER A 111 23.24 -22.78 21.89
C SER A 111 22.14 -21.99 21.19
N GLY A 112 22.34 -21.54 19.94
CA GLY A 112 21.44 -20.64 19.22
C GLY A 112 21.31 -19.25 19.85
N THR A 113 22.19 -18.88 20.80
CA THR A 113 22.13 -17.61 21.53
C THR A 113 23.40 -16.81 21.29
N LEU A 114 23.30 -15.76 20.46
CA LEU A 114 24.43 -14.90 20.13
C LEU A 114 24.48 -13.69 21.06
N SER A 115 25.64 -13.49 21.69
CA SER A 115 25.92 -12.29 22.50
C SER A 115 26.13 -11.05 21.62
N LEU A 116 26.08 -9.88 22.24
CA LEU A 116 26.54 -8.65 21.60
C LEU A 116 28.07 -8.61 21.58
N PRO A 117 28.71 -8.13 20.50
CA PRO A 117 28.12 -7.56 19.28
C PRO A 117 27.91 -8.58 18.14
N ILE A 118 28.16 -9.89 18.37
CA ILE A 118 28.05 -10.95 17.32
C ILE A 118 26.66 -10.95 16.66
N ARG A 119 25.60 -10.61 17.39
CA ARG A 119 24.26 -10.48 16.79
C ARG A 119 24.11 -9.25 15.88
N GLU A 120 24.69 -8.11 16.26
CA GLU A 120 24.55 -6.83 15.56
C GLU A 120 25.23 -6.83 14.19
N ILE A 121 26.34 -7.54 14.04
CA ILE A 121 27.11 -7.56 12.79
C ILE A 121 26.34 -8.16 11.60
N PHE A 122 25.31 -8.97 11.85
CA PHE A 122 24.45 -9.56 10.80
C PHE A 122 23.31 -8.63 10.36
N VAL A 123 23.17 -7.47 10.98
CA VAL A 123 22.06 -6.54 10.74
C VAL A 123 22.55 -5.32 9.99
N ASN A 124 21.88 -5.04 8.88
CA ASN A 124 22.13 -3.87 8.06
C ASN A 124 21.01 -2.84 8.24
N ARG A 125 21.31 -1.65 8.78
CA ARG A 125 20.31 -0.58 8.95
C ARG A 125 20.55 0.54 7.94
N LEU A 126 19.55 0.78 7.10
CA LEU A 126 19.56 1.73 6.00
C LEU A 126 18.44 2.77 6.15
N ASP A 127 18.63 3.73 7.06
CA ASP A 127 17.77 4.91 7.19
C ASP A 127 18.08 6.00 6.12
N PRO A 128 17.17 6.95 5.85
CA PRO A 128 17.37 7.99 4.84
C PRO A 128 18.70 8.76 4.94
N ARG A 129 19.17 9.07 6.15
CA ARG A 129 20.42 9.85 6.35
C ARG A 129 21.64 8.99 6.07
N SER A 130 21.63 7.74 6.51
CA SER A 130 22.71 6.78 6.26
C SER A 130 22.92 6.51 4.76
N ARG A 131 21.83 6.46 3.98
CA ARG A 131 21.86 6.23 2.53
C ARG A 131 22.46 7.37 1.73
N LEU A 132 22.29 8.59 2.20
CA LEU A 132 22.88 9.77 1.58
C LEU A 132 24.37 9.95 1.94
N GLY A 133 24.95 9.12 2.81
CA GLY A 133 26.34 9.30 3.24
C GLY A 133 26.53 10.48 4.19
N ALA A 134 25.47 10.89 4.91
CA ALA A 134 25.54 11.91 5.97
C ALA A 134 26.06 11.35 7.31
N THR A 135 26.43 10.07 7.34
CA THR A 135 26.97 9.38 8.52
C THR A 135 28.36 8.84 8.16
N ASN A 136 29.24 8.65 9.15
CA ASN A 136 30.58 8.07 8.96
C ASN A 136 30.57 6.61 8.46
N GLN A 137 29.45 6.09 7.94
CA GLN A 137 29.31 4.73 7.41
C GLN A 137 30.00 4.53 6.03
N ASN A 138 31.03 5.31 5.71
CA ASN A 138 31.84 5.10 4.50
C ASN A 138 32.43 3.68 4.45
N ASP A 139 32.65 3.07 5.63
CA ASP A 139 33.13 1.70 5.82
C ASP A 139 32.38 0.67 4.98
N GLU A 140 31.05 0.73 4.88
CA GLU A 140 30.28 -0.27 4.11
C GLU A 140 30.43 -0.09 2.59
N VAL A 141 30.62 1.15 2.09
CA VAL A 141 30.93 1.36 0.67
C VAL A 141 32.34 0.86 0.37
N GLU A 142 33.27 1.10 1.28
CA GLU A 142 34.65 0.67 1.14
C GLU A 142 34.78 -0.86 1.16
N ILE A 143 34.09 -1.55 2.08
CA ILE A 143 34.01 -3.02 2.11
C ILE A 143 33.40 -3.56 0.80
N ALA A 144 32.36 -2.91 0.27
CA ALA A 144 31.79 -3.28 -1.01
C ALA A 144 32.81 -3.09 -2.14
N ALA A 145 33.51 -1.96 -2.18
CA ALA A 145 34.54 -1.67 -3.17
C ALA A 145 35.69 -2.67 -3.13
N ASP A 146 36.15 -3.07 -1.95
CA ASP A 146 37.22 -4.08 -1.78
C ASP A 146 36.81 -5.44 -2.37
N LYS A 147 35.56 -5.87 -2.14
CA LYS A 147 35.02 -7.10 -2.74
C LYS A 147 34.94 -7.00 -4.26
N LEU A 148 34.49 -5.87 -4.78
CA LEU A 148 34.36 -5.61 -6.21
C LEU A 148 35.72 -5.41 -6.89
N PHE A 149 36.76 -5.02 -6.15
CA PHE A 149 38.10 -4.83 -6.68
C PHE A 149 38.62 -6.10 -7.36
N TYR A 150 38.32 -7.31 -6.88
CA TYR A 150 38.75 -8.53 -7.56
C TYR A 150 37.63 -9.27 -8.29
N ASN A 151 36.37 -8.87 -8.09
CA ASN A 151 35.21 -9.54 -8.64
C ASN A 151 34.48 -8.68 -9.69
N GLU A 152 34.85 -8.84 -10.97
CA GLU A 152 34.18 -8.11 -12.04
C GLU A 152 32.72 -8.53 -12.23
N GLU A 153 32.41 -9.82 -12.07
CA GLU A 153 31.08 -10.36 -12.34
C GLU A 153 30.04 -9.71 -11.41
N VAL A 154 30.37 -9.59 -10.12
CA VAL A 154 29.51 -8.89 -9.15
C VAL A 154 29.45 -7.39 -9.45
N GLU A 155 30.55 -6.76 -9.89
CA GLU A 155 30.55 -5.35 -10.31
C GLU A 155 29.61 -5.11 -11.50
N ILE A 156 29.62 -6.01 -12.49
CA ILE A 156 28.74 -5.98 -13.66
C ILE A 156 27.29 -6.18 -13.23
N SER A 157 27.00 -7.17 -12.38
CA SER A 157 25.64 -7.44 -11.87
C SER A 157 25.04 -6.21 -11.18
N ILE A 158 25.81 -5.55 -10.29
CA ILE A 158 25.37 -4.30 -9.63
C ILE A 158 25.19 -3.18 -10.67
N SER A 159 26.10 -3.07 -11.64
CA SER A 159 26.00 -2.09 -12.72
C SER A 159 24.75 -2.32 -13.58
N GLU A 160 24.33 -3.56 -13.82
CA GLU A 160 23.11 -3.89 -14.55
C GLU A 160 21.85 -3.52 -13.77
N VAL A 161 21.83 -3.75 -12.46
CA VAL A 161 20.76 -3.28 -11.57
C VAL A 161 20.64 -1.76 -11.66
N PHE A 162 21.77 -1.04 -11.58
CA PHE A 162 21.81 0.42 -11.68
C PHE A 162 21.38 0.92 -13.07
N ARG A 163 21.85 0.27 -14.15
CA ARG A 163 21.49 0.59 -15.53
C ARG A 163 20.01 0.38 -15.82
N ARG A 164 19.39 -0.66 -15.26
CA ARG A 164 17.92 -0.85 -15.37
C ARG A 164 17.17 0.33 -14.77
N ALA A 165 17.63 0.88 -13.64
CA ALA A 165 16.97 1.99 -12.96
C ALA A 165 17.24 3.37 -13.58
N PHE A 166 18.45 3.63 -14.09
CA PHE A 166 18.88 4.98 -14.50
C PHE A 166 19.40 5.10 -15.94
N GLY A 167 19.50 3.99 -16.68
CA GLY A 167 19.98 3.98 -18.06
C GLY A 167 21.49 4.16 -18.24
N VAL A 168 22.26 4.22 -17.15
CA VAL A 168 23.72 4.41 -17.14
C VAL A 168 24.41 3.33 -16.29
N ASP A 169 25.66 3.00 -16.59
CA ASP A 169 26.44 2.05 -15.79
C ASP A 169 27.02 2.71 -14.54
N MET A 170 27.15 1.92 -13.47
CA MET A 170 27.89 2.27 -12.27
C MET A 170 29.22 1.53 -12.27
N ILE A 171 30.32 2.25 -12.08
CA ILE A 171 31.68 1.75 -12.35
C ILE A 171 32.59 2.10 -11.17
N LEU A 172 33.28 1.10 -10.63
CA LEU A 172 34.20 1.28 -9.51
C LEU A 172 35.52 1.92 -9.96
N HIS A 173 35.94 2.97 -9.26
CA HIS A 173 37.27 3.54 -9.38
C HIS A 173 38.25 2.79 -8.46
N ARG A 174 38.85 1.75 -9.03
CA ARG A 174 39.76 0.82 -8.33
C ARG A 174 40.99 1.48 -7.71
N GLU A 175 41.51 2.55 -8.29
CA GLU A 175 42.68 3.27 -7.78
C GLU A 175 42.39 4.25 -6.62
N ARG A 176 41.12 4.52 -6.30
CA ARG A 176 40.74 5.46 -5.22
C ARG A 176 40.30 4.72 -3.97
N LYS A 177 40.87 5.12 -2.83
CA LYS A 177 40.44 4.67 -1.49
C LYS A 177 39.03 5.15 -1.17
N GLY A 178 38.33 4.47 -0.26
CA GLY A 178 36.99 4.84 0.19
C GLY A 178 35.84 4.48 -0.76
N GLY A 179 36.09 3.62 -1.75
CA GLY A 179 35.04 3.08 -2.62
C GLY A 179 34.34 4.11 -3.50
N VAL A 180 35.08 4.79 -4.38
CA VAL A 180 34.52 5.79 -5.29
C VAL A 180 33.89 5.12 -6.52
N PHE A 181 32.63 5.43 -6.79
CA PHE A 181 31.92 4.98 -8.00
C PHE A 181 31.62 6.15 -8.93
N HIS A 182 31.75 5.91 -10.22
CA HIS A 182 31.39 6.84 -11.30
C HIS A 182 30.23 6.30 -12.12
N ILE A 183 29.51 7.20 -12.79
CA ILE A 183 28.44 6.85 -13.73
C ILE A 183 28.88 7.11 -15.17
N GLY A 184 28.51 6.24 -16.10
CA GLY A 184 28.84 6.45 -17.51
C GLY A 184 28.47 5.27 -18.41
N ASP A 185 29.07 5.24 -19.60
CA ASP A 185 28.95 4.12 -20.52
C ASP A 185 30.17 3.20 -20.36
N ARG A 186 29.98 2.02 -19.79
CA ARG A 186 31.05 1.05 -19.55
C ARG A 186 31.74 0.61 -20.84
N LYS A 187 31.04 0.63 -21.99
CA LYS A 187 31.59 0.22 -23.29
C LYS A 187 32.66 1.19 -23.82
N LYS A 188 32.66 2.44 -23.33
CA LYS A 188 33.67 3.45 -23.67
C LYS A 188 34.94 3.34 -22.82
N LEU A 189 34.93 2.49 -21.79
CA LEU A 189 36.08 2.24 -20.94
C LEU A 189 36.83 0.96 -21.39
N PRO A 190 38.15 0.91 -21.14
CA PRO A 190 38.96 -0.28 -21.34
C PRO A 190 38.38 -1.52 -20.65
N SER A 191 38.73 -2.68 -21.21
CA SER A 191 38.44 -3.97 -20.60
C SER A 191 38.97 -4.03 -19.17
N HIS A 192 38.37 -4.89 -18.34
CA HIS A 192 38.73 -5.05 -16.93
C HIS A 192 40.23 -5.15 -16.65
N LYS A 193 40.91 -6.00 -17.44
CA LYS A 193 42.35 -6.24 -17.35
C LYS A 193 43.20 -4.98 -17.58
N GLN A 194 42.62 -3.93 -18.17
CA GLN A 194 43.26 -2.65 -18.49
C GLN A 194 42.76 -1.50 -17.59
N ARG A 195 41.95 -1.78 -16.56
CA ARG A 195 41.41 -0.76 -15.63
C ARG A 195 42.36 -0.32 -14.51
N LEU A 196 43.64 -0.67 -14.60
CA LEU A 196 44.71 -0.20 -13.72
C LEU A 196 45.82 0.44 -14.57
N THR A 197 45.42 1.33 -15.48
CA THR A 197 46.33 2.03 -16.40
C THR A 197 46.13 3.55 -16.28
N PRO A 198 47.16 4.37 -16.52
CA PRO A 198 47.01 5.83 -16.54
C PRO A 198 45.93 6.32 -17.52
N GLN A 199 45.72 5.59 -18.63
CA GLN A 199 44.67 5.87 -19.59
C GLN A 199 43.27 5.66 -18.99
N PHE A 200 43.04 4.53 -18.32
CA PHE A 200 41.78 4.27 -17.63
C PHE A 200 41.53 5.31 -16.54
N LYS A 201 42.53 5.63 -15.73
CA LYS A 201 42.43 6.65 -14.69
C LYS A 201 41.93 8.00 -15.25
N LYS A 202 42.55 8.47 -16.33
CA LYS A 202 42.13 9.72 -16.99
C LYS A 202 40.69 9.65 -17.51
N GLN A 203 40.27 8.50 -18.04
CA GLN A 203 38.91 8.31 -18.57
C GLN A 203 37.86 8.21 -17.46
N ILE A 204 38.12 7.48 -16.37
CA ILE A 204 37.17 7.34 -15.25
C ILE A 204 37.07 8.65 -14.44
N GLU A 205 38.18 9.38 -14.25
CA GLU A 205 38.16 10.70 -13.57
C GLU A 205 37.41 11.77 -14.36
N ALA A 206 37.22 11.58 -15.67
CA ALA A 206 36.37 12.43 -16.50
C ALA A 206 34.87 12.12 -16.37
N LEU A 207 34.50 10.98 -15.78
CA LEU A 207 33.11 10.61 -15.54
C LEU A 207 32.58 11.24 -14.25
N PRO A 208 31.28 11.59 -14.17
CA PRO A 208 30.67 12.09 -12.95
C PRO A 208 30.73 11.04 -11.84
N ALA A 209 31.08 11.45 -10.61
CA ALA A 209 30.99 10.58 -9.44
C ALA A 209 29.53 10.40 -8.99
N VAL A 210 29.18 9.20 -8.49
CA VAL A 210 27.84 8.91 -7.94
C VAL A 210 27.49 9.87 -6.81
N MET A 211 28.46 10.21 -5.95
CA MET A 211 28.26 11.13 -4.81
C MET A 211 27.94 12.57 -5.21
N GLN A 212 28.23 12.96 -6.45
CA GLN A 212 27.89 14.27 -7.02
C GLN A 212 26.51 14.29 -7.70
N GLN A 213 25.84 13.14 -7.78
CA GLN A 213 24.51 13.02 -8.38
C GLN A 213 23.41 13.35 -7.39
N GLY A 214 22.18 13.46 -7.91
CA GLY A 214 20.98 13.65 -7.11
C GLY A 214 20.79 12.57 -6.04
N ALA A 215 20.01 12.91 -5.00
CA ALA A 215 19.75 12.06 -3.85
C ALA A 215 19.22 10.66 -4.23
N GLY A 216 18.41 10.55 -5.28
CA GLY A 216 17.88 9.29 -5.79
C GLY A 216 18.96 8.31 -6.24
N MET A 217 19.89 8.74 -7.10
CA MET A 217 21.00 7.90 -7.58
C MET A 217 21.90 7.45 -6.43
N ARG A 218 22.22 8.37 -5.50
CA ARG A 218 23.05 8.07 -4.32
C ARG A 218 22.39 7.05 -3.39
N SER A 219 21.11 7.26 -3.06
CA SER A 219 20.33 6.36 -2.21
C SER A 219 20.22 4.97 -2.83
N PHE A 220 19.86 4.89 -4.11
CA PHE A 220 19.74 3.62 -4.83
C PHE A 220 21.08 2.88 -4.93
N ALA A 221 22.16 3.57 -5.31
CA ALA A 221 23.49 2.97 -5.39
C ALA A 221 23.92 2.37 -4.05
N ARG A 222 23.69 3.09 -2.94
CA ARG A 222 24.00 2.62 -1.59
C ARG A 222 23.21 1.36 -1.24
N ILE A 223 21.90 1.35 -1.48
CA ILE A 223 21.06 0.16 -1.22
C ILE A 223 21.54 -1.03 -2.06
N ALA A 224 21.75 -0.83 -3.37
CA ALA A 224 22.22 -1.88 -4.28
C ALA A 224 23.57 -2.47 -3.85
N LEU A 225 24.55 -1.61 -3.53
CA LEU A 225 25.85 -2.05 -3.04
C LEU A 225 25.72 -2.88 -1.77
N GLN A 226 24.94 -2.42 -0.79
CA GLN A 226 24.84 -3.12 0.48
C GLN A 226 24.03 -4.42 0.38
N ILE A 227 22.94 -4.46 -0.37
CA ILE A 227 22.15 -5.69 -0.56
C ILE A 227 22.97 -6.75 -1.31
N LEU A 228 23.67 -6.35 -2.37
CA LEU A 228 24.32 -7.30 -3.28
C LEU A 228 25.73 -7.72 -2.86
N THR A 229 26.41 -6.91 -2.03
CA THR A 229 27.78 -7.24 -1.58
C THR A 229 27.86 -7.65 -0.11
N SER A 230 26.85 -7.35 0.71
CA SER A 230 26.93 -7.64 2.14
C SER A 230 26.77 -9.14 2.46
N TRP A 231 27.32 -9.52 3.60
CA TRP A 231 27.12 -10.86 4.18
C TRP A 231 26.09 -10.89 5.30
N LYS A 232 25.51 -9.72 5.60
CA LYS A 232 24.45 -9.55 6.58
C LYS A 232 23.19 -10.27 6.12
N THR A 233 22.55 -10.99 7.03
CA THR A 233 21.35 -11.79 6.76
C THR A 233 20.06 -11.03 7.05
N ILE A 234 20.13 -9.89 7.75
CA ILE A 234 18.98 -9.03 8.02
C ILE A 234 19.23 -7.64 7.45
N THR A 235 18.30 -7.12 6.67
CA THR A 235 18.32 -5.74 6.15
C THR A 235 17.09 -4.97 6.61
N ILE A 236 17.30 -3.79 7.21
CA ILE A 236 16.26 -2.91 7.74
C ILE A 236 16.27 -1.58 6.96
N LEU A 237 15.23 -1.35 6.15
CA LEU A 237 15.09 -0.21 5.24
C LEU A 237 13.95 0.71 5.69
N ASP A 238 14.20 2.01 5.78
CA ASP A 238 13.17 3.00 6.12
C ASP A 238 12.95 3.98 4.97
N GLU A 239 11.75 4.00 4.41
CA GLU A 239 11.37 4.77 3.22
C GLU A 239 12.36 4.58 2.05
N PRO A 240 12.65 3.33 1.61
CA PRO A 240 13.63 3.06 0.55
C PRO A 240 13.33 3.79 -0.78
N GLU A 241 12.06 4.11 -1.04
CA GLU A 241 11.57 4.88 -2.18
C GLU A 241 11.97 6.37 -2.15
N LEU A 242 12.41 6.89 -1.00
CA LEU A 242 12.65 8.32 -0.85
C LEU A 242 13.68 8.77 -1.90
N PHE A 243 13.37 9.88 -2.59
CA PHE A 243 14.13 10.46 -3.71
C PHE A 243 14.04 9.73 -5.06
N LEU A 244 13.21 8.69 -5.20
CA LEU A 244 13.04 7.93 -6.44
C LEU A 244 11.70 8.22 -7.12
N HIS A 245 11.71 8.23 -8.45
CA HIS A 245 10.49 8.27 -9.26
C HIS A 245 9.88 6.86 -9.39
N PRO A 246 8.56 6.73 -9.69
CA PRO A 246 7.88 5.44 -9.72
C PRO A 246 8.57 4.31 -10.52
N PRO A 247 9.18 4.56 -11.71
CA PRO A 247 9.92 3.51 -12.42
C PRO A 247 11.14 2.99 -11.63
N GLN A 248 11.87 3.88 -10.97
CA GLN A 248 13.04 3.54 -10.16
C GLN A 248 12.65 2.80 -8.88
N VAL A 249 11.52 3.18 -8.27
CA VAL A 249 10.92 2.47 -7.13
C VAL A 249 10.63 1.02 -7.51
N ARG A 250 10.09 0.76 -8.70
CA ARG A 250 9.83 -0.59 -9.19
C ARG A 250 11.14 -1.39 -9.36
N HIS A 251 12.21 -0.76 -9.86
CA HIS A 251 13.52 -1.42 -9.95
C HIS A 251 14.12 -1.71 -8.57
N LEU A 252 13.92 -0.83 -7.60
CA LEU A 252 14.36 -1.05 -6.22
C LEU A 252 13.58 -2.21 -5.56
N ALA A 253 12.28 -2.28 -5.80
CA ALA A 253 11.46 -3.39 -5.33
C ALA A 253 11.94 -4.73 -5.94
N ARG A 254 12.24 -4.76 -7.24
CA ARG A 254 12.84 -5.95 -7.88
C ARG A 254 14.16 -6.37 -7.25
N LEU A 255 15.04 -5.40 -6.97
CA LEU A 255 16.32 -5.67 -6.32
C LEU A 255 16.12 -6.41 -4.99
N ILE A 256 15.18 -5.97 -4.17
CA ILE A 256 14.91 -6.56 -2.86
C ILE A 256 14.18 -7.89 -2.98
N ALA A 257 13.17 -7.98 -3.85
CA ALA A 257 12.34 -9.17 -3.98
C ALA A 257 13.08 -10.32 -4.65
N SER A 258 13.80 -10.06 -5.75
CA SER A 258 14.34 -11.09 -6.64
C SER A 258 15.87 -11.13 -6.75
N ASP A 259 16.55 -9.98 -6.71
CA ASP A 259 18.01 -9.96 -6.94
C ASP A 259 18.82 -10.15 -5.63
N ALA A 260 18.20 -9.90 -4.47
CA ALA A 260 18.79 -10.13 -3.16
C ALA A 260 18.99 -11.64 -2.89
N SER A 261 19.97 -11.97 -2.04
CA SER A 261 20.17 -13.37 -1.63
C SER A 261 18.91 -13.93 -0.97
N PRO A 262 18.50 -15.18 -1.27
CA PRO A 262 17.36 -15.83 -0.62
C PRO A 262 17.60 -16.02 0.89
N GLU A 263 18.83 -15.90 1.38
CA GLU A 263 19.16 -15.95 2.80
C GLU A 263 18.99 -14.59 3.51
N THR A 264 18.60 -13.54 2.77
CA THR A 264 18.42 -12.18 3.31
C THR A 264 16.96 -11.94 3.68
N GLN A 265 16.73 -11.73 4.98
CA GLN A 265 15.47 -11.25 5.52
C GLN A 265 15.42 -9.71 5.45
N ALA A 266 14.29 -9.15 5.04
CA ALA A 266 14.12 -7.70 4.90
C ALA A 266 12.99 -7.17 5.79
N PHE A 267 13.24 -6.06 6.47
CA PHE A 267 12.24 -5.29 7.23
C PHE A 267 12.16 -3.89 6.65
N ILE A 268 11.01 -3.50 6.14
CA ILE A 268 10.87 -2.31 5.31
C ILE A 268 9.70 -1.47 5.81
N ALA A 269 9.95 -0.24 6.24
CA ALA A 269 8.90 0.76 6.41
C ALA A 269 8.76 1.58 5.13
N THR A 270 7.53 1.79 4.68
CA THR A 270 7.25 2.51 3.43
C THR A 270 5.88 3.20 3.48
N HIS A 271 5.78 4.32 2.78
CA HIS A 271 4.53 4.98 2.43
C HIS A 271 4.15 4.82 0.94
N SER A 272 4.97 4.11 0.16
CA SER A 272 4.83 3.98 -1.28
C SER A 272 4.04 2.75 -1.69
N GLU A 273 2.83 2.98 -2.18
CA GLU A 273 2.03 1.97 -2.88
C GLU A 273 2.82 1.35 -4.04
N SER A 274 3.52 2.17 -4.83
CA SER A 274 4.32 1.70 -5.97
C SER A 274 5.42 0.74 -5.54
N PHE A 275 5.99 0.94 -4.35
CA PHE A 275 7.02 0.06 -3.80
C PHE A 275 6.42 -1.28 -3.38
N VAL A 276 5.34 -1.27 -2.60
CA VAL A 276 4.66 -2.49 -2.15
C VAL A 276 4.13 -3.31 -3.32
N LYS A 277 3.46 -2.67 -4.28
CA LYS A 277 3.04 -3.29 -5.53
C LYS A 277 4.22 -3.87 -6.30
N GLY A 278 5.33 -3.14 -6.36
CA GLY A 278 6.57 -3.63 -6.96
C GLY A 278 7.04 -4.92 -6.31
N ILE A 279 7.10 -5.00 -4.98
CA ILE A 279 7.53 -6.20 -4.26
C ILE A 279 6.60 -7.38 -4.59
N LEU A 280 5.29 -7.17 -4.47
CA LEU A 280 4.26 -8.19 -4.72
C LEU A 280 4.23 -8.69 -6.17
N ASP A 281 4.54 -7.82 -7.15
CA ASP A 281 4.63 -8.20 -8.56
C ASP A 281 5.82 -9.15 -8.84
N PHE A 282 6.88 -9.09 -8.03
CA PHE A 282 8.10 -9.89 -8.22
C PHE A 282 8.16 -11.13 -7.33
N ASP A 283 7.66 -11.05 -6.10
CA ASP A 283 7.57 -12.19 -5.18
C ASP A 283 6.50 -11.93 -4.12
N ASP A 284 5.42 -12.71 -4.14
CA ASP A 284 4.34 -12.67 -3.13
C ASP A 284 4.46 -13.78 -2.08
N SER A 285 5.39 -14.72 -2.27
CA SER A 285 5.46 -16.00 -1.54
C SER A 285 6.08 -15.87 -0.15
N ARG A 286 6.92 -14.86 0.03
CA ARG A 286 7.68 -14.58 1.25
C ARG A 286 7.38 -13.20 1.82
N VAL A 287 6.35 -12.50 1.31
CA VAL A 287 5.95 -11.18 1.79
C VAL A 287 4.99 -11.31 2.97
N THR A 288 5.23 -10.50 3.99
CA THR A 288 4.29 -10.29 5.11
C THR A 288 4.08 -8.79 5.26
N VAL A 289 2.83 -8.33 5.18
CA VAL A 289 2.49 -6.92 5.38
C VAL A 289 1.98 -6.73 6.81
N ILE A 290 2.59 -5.82 7.55
CA ILE A 290 2.15 -5.40 8.88
C ILE A 290 1.63 -3.98 8.77
N ARG A 291 0.30 -3.80 8.81
CA ARG A 291 -0.31 -2.48 8.86
C ARG A 291 -0.38 -2.02 10.31
N LEU A 292 0.30 -0.93 10.62
CA LEU A 292 0.23 -0.28 11.92
C LEU A 292 -0.90 0.74 11.92
N SER A 293 -1.61 0.85 13.03
CA SER A 293 -2.57 1.92 13.30
C SER A 293 -2.44 2.37 14.75
N ARG A 294 -2.87 3.59 15.06
CA ARG A 294 -2.69 4.17 16.40
C ARG A 294 -3.99 4.78 16.91
N LYS A 295 -4.44 4.33 18.08
CA LYS A 295 -5.56 4.95 18.80
C LYS A 295 -5.04 5.51 20.12
N GLY A 296 -4.87 6.83 20.16
CA GLY A 296 -4.24 7.53 21.28
C GLY A 296 -2.78 7.09 21.49
N ALA A 297 -2.49 6.54 22.68
CA ALA A 297 -1.15 6.08 23.04
C ALA A 297 -0.87 4.61 22.67
N LYS A 298 -1.87 3.86 22.20
CA LYS A 298 -1.73 2.43 21.87
C LYS A 298 -1.60 2.23 20.36
N SER A 299 -0.64 1.38 19.97
CA SER A 299 -0.46 0.91 18.60
C SER A 299 -1.20 -0.42 18.43
N TYR A 300 -1.85 -0.58 17.29
CA TYR A 300 -2.55 -1.79 16.88
C TYR A 300 -2.00 -2.25 15.54
N CYS A 301 -1.94 -3.57 15.34
CA CYS A 301 -1.30 -4.17 14.20
C CYS A 301 -2.27 -5.12 13.50
N SER A 302 -2.35 -5.02 12.18
CA SER A 302 -2.99 -6.03 11.34
C SER A 302 -1.93 -6.68 10.47
N VAL A 303 -2.01 -8.00 10.30
CA VAL A 303 -0.96 -8.80 9.68
C VAL A 303 -1.54 -9.58 8.52
N LEU A 304 -0.98 -9.37 7.33
CA LEU A 304 -1.28 -10.14 6.13
C LEU A 304 -0.11 -11.04 5.82
N LYS A 305 -0.36 -12.34 5.91
CA LYS A 305 0.63 -13.36 5.54
C LYS A 305 0.59 -13.59 4.03
N SER A 306 1.63 -14.25 3.51
CA SER A 306 1.79 -14.53 2.08
C SER A 306 0.57 -15.21 1.45
N ASP A 307 -0.12 -16.09 2.17
CA ASP A 307 -1.27 -16.83 1.63
C ASP A 307 -2.51 -15.94 1.48
N ASP A 308 -2.78 -15.09 2.47
CA ASP A 308 -3.87 -14.10 2.40
C ASP A 308 -3.58 -13.06 1.32
N ILE A 309 -2.33 -12.60 1.25
CA ILE A 309 -1.86 -11.69 0.20
C ILE A 309 -2.10 -12.31 -1.17
N ARG A 310 -1.79 -13.59 -1.38
CA ARG A 310 -2.02 -14.27 -2.67
C ARG A 310 -3.49 -14.34 -3.06
N VAL A 311 -4.37 -14.60 -2.11
CA VAL A 311 -5.81 -14.63 -2.37
C VAL A 311 -6.29 -13.24 -2.78
N LEU A 312 -5.85 -12.20 -2.05
CA LEU A 312 -6.20 -10.80 -2.34
C LEU A 312 -5.57 -10.30 -3.66
N TRP A 313 -4.29 -10.62 -3.89
CA TRP A 313 -3.48 -10.18 -5.03
C TRP A 313 -3.74 -10.99 -6.31
N GLY A 314 -4.33 -12.17 -6.17
CA GLY A 314 -4.81 -12.99 -7.28
C GLY A 314 -6.05 -12.40 -7.96
N ASP A 315 -6.81 -11.56 -7.25
CA ASP A 315 -7.97 -10.87 -7.82
C ASP A 315 -7.51 -9.72 -8.75
N PRO A 316 -7.90 -9.73 -10.04
CA PRO A 316 -7.57 -8.67 -10.99
C PRO A 316 -7.96 -7.26 -10.51
N LEU A 317 -8.97 -7.14 -9.64
CA LEU A 317 -9.36 -5.88 -9.03
C LEU A 317 -8.21 -5.26 -8.23
N PHE A 318 -7.49 -6.03 -7.42
CA PHE A 318 -6.37 -5.52 -6.61
C PHE A 318 -5.15 -5.14 -7.45
N ARG A 319 -4.98 -5.78 -8.61
CA ARG A 319 -3.87 -5.47 -9.53
C ARG A 319 -4.09 -4.19 -10.33
N THR A 320 -5.35 -3.87 -10.63
CA THR A 320 -5.73 -2.77 -11.54
C THR A 320 -6.27 -1.54 -10.83
N SER A 321 -6.85 -1.70 -9.64
CA SER A 321 -7.31 -0.58 -8.81
C SER A 321 -6.21 -0.11 -7.86
N ASN A 322 -6.24 1.16 -7.49
CA ASN A 322 -5.36 1.72 -6.47
C ASN A 322 -5.75 1.27 -5.04
N VAL A 323 -6.52 0.19 -4.86
CA VAL A 323 -7.06 -0.21 -3.54
C VAL A 323 -5.95 -0.48 -2.52
N LEU A 324 -4.73 -0.80 -2.95
CA LEU A 324 -3.57 -0.89 -2.04
C LEU A 324 -3.22 0.42 -1.35
N SER A 325 -3.48 1.56 -1.99
CA SER A 325 -3.27 2.87 -1.36
C SER A 325 -4.00 2.95 -0.02
N ALA A 326 -5.17 2.30 0.13
CA ALA A 326 -5.94 2.26 1.36
C ALA A 326 -5.15 1.71 2.58
N LEU A 327 -4.11 0.90 2.36
CA LEU A 327 -3.24 0.42 3.44
C LEU A 327 -2.47 1.57 4.13
N PHE A 328 -2.29 2.68 3.44
CA PHE A 328 -1.53 3.86 3.90
C PHE A 328 -2.41 4.99 4.45
N HIS A 329 -3.74 4.83 4.41
CA HIS A 329 -4.70 5.83 4.91
C HIS A 329 -5.42 5.35 6.17
N ASP A 330 -6.04 6.27 6.90
CA ASP A 330 -6.81 5.97 8.11
C ASP A 330 -8.11 5.22 7.76
N VAL A 331 -8.74 5.58 6.64
CA VAL A 331 -10.04 5.05 6.19
C VAL A 331 -10.15 5.05 4.67
N ALA A 332 -10.84 4.05 4.11
CA ALA A 332 -11.19 4.01 2.70
C ALA A 332 -12.65 4.44 2.49
N VAL A 333 -12.88 5.34 1.55
CA VAL A 333 -14.21 5.80 1.13
C VAL A 333 -14.54 5.20 -0.24
N LEU A 334 -15.55 4.33 -0.29
CA LEU A 334 -15.98 3.66 -1.51
C LEU A 334 -17.22 4.34 -2.06
N VAL A 335 -17.19 4.78 -3.31
CA VAL A 335 -18.33 5.43 -3.98
C VAL A 335 -18.59 4.77 -5.33
N GLU A 336 -19.77 5.01 -5.90
CA GLU A 336 -20.20 4.33 -7.11
C GLU A 336 -19.42 4.74 -8.38
N GLY A 337 -19.11 6.03 -8.54
CA GLY A 337 -18.43 6.56 -9.72
C GLY A 337 -17.45 7.71 -9.45
N GLU A 338 -16.68 8.07 -10.49
CA GLU A 338 -15.65 9.11 -10.40
C GLU A 338 -16.23 10.52 -10.15
N SER A 339 -17.44 10.77 -10.67
CA SER A 339 -18.16 12.03 -10.41
C SER A 339 -18.46 12.21 -8.93
N ASP A 340 -18.81 11.12 -8.25
CA ASP A 340 -19.12 11.10 -6.82
C ASP A 340 -17.86 11.38 -5.99
N VAL A 341 -16.72 10.76 -6.36
CA VAL A 341 -15.41 11.05 -5.74
C VAL A 341 -15.11 12.54 -5.82
N ARG A 342 -15.19 13.12 -7.03
CA ARG A 342 -14.82 14.52 -7.26
C ARG A 342 -15.74 15.49 -6.52
N PHE A 343 -17.05 15.21 -6.50
CA PHE A 343 -18.01 16.02 -5.75
C PHE A 343 -17.74 15.98 -4.25
N ILE A 344 -17.61 14.78 -3.67
CA ILE A 344 -17.41 14.61 -2.23
C ILE A 344 -16.07 15.19 -1.77
N GLN A 345 -14.98 14.96 -2.52
CA GLN A 345 -13.68 15.55 -2.18
C GLN A 345 -13.72 17.08 -2.19
N THR A 346 -14.41 17.68 -3.18
CA THR A 346 -14.56 19.14 -3.27
C THR A 346 -15.41 19.68 -2.12
N LEU A 347 -16.53 19.02 -1.82
CA LEU A 347 -17.43 19.35 -0.72
C LEU A 347 -16.72 19.27 0.64
N MET A 348 -16.02 18.17 0.92
CA MET A 348 -15.28 17.97 2.17
C MET A 348 -14.13 18.97 2.30
N GLY A 349 -13.40 19.24 1.21
CA GLY A 349 -12.32 20.22 1.19
C GLY A 349 -12.80 21.65 1.43
N ALA A 350 -13.94 22.04 0.84
CA ALA A 350 -14.52 23.37 1.02
C ALA A 350 -15.02 23.60 2.44
N LEU A 351 -15.68 22.61 3.05
CA LEU A 351 -16.32 22.76 4.36
C LEU A 351 -15.37 22.50 5.54
N PHE A 352 -14.43 21.57 5.37
CA PHE A 352 -13.60 21.06 6.47
C PHE A 352 -12.10 21.08 6.16
N GLY A 353 -11.66 21.75 5.08
CA GLY A 353 -10.24 21.77 4.69
C GLY A 353 -9.29 22.40 5.72
N ALA A 354 -9.82 23.19 6.66
CA ALA A 354 -9.06 23.74 7.79
C ALA A 354 -9.06 22.83 9.03
N GLU A 355 -9.94 21.82 9.09
CA GLU A 355 -10.04 20.86 10.18
C GLU A 355 -9.09 19.68 9.96
N ARG A 356 -8.65 19.03 11.04
CA ARG A 356 -7.91 17.77 10.95
C ARG A 356 -8.89 16.62 10.83
N LEU A 357 -9.27 16.29 9.61
CA LEU A 357 -10.03 15.08 9.30
C LEU A 357 -9.14 13.83 9.31
N PRO A 358 -9.74 12.64 9.49
CA PRO A 358 -9.08 11.37 9.19
C PRO A 358 -8.53 11.36 7.76
N ASP A 359 -7.33 10.80 7.58
CA ASP A 359 -6.74 10.65 6.25
C ASP A 359 -7.53 9.61 5.46
N ALA A 360 -8.31 10.07 4.47
CA ALA A 360 -9.28 9.26 3.75
C ALA A 360 -8.90 9.14 2.27
N GLU A 361 -8.87 7.90 1.76
CA GLU A 361 -8.66 7.64 0.34
C GLU A 361 -9.98 7.27 -0.34
N TYR A 362 -10.28 7.91 -1.47
CA TYR A 362 -11.56 7.81 -2.15
C TYR A 362 -11.45 6.94 -3.40
N PHE A 363 -12.31 5.93 -3.50
CA PHE A 363 -12.30 4.96 -4.58
C PHE A 363 -13.60 5.00 -5.37
N SER A 364 -13.49 5.20 -6.68
CA SER A 364 -14.57 4.90 -7.62
C SER A 364 -14.64 3.39 -7.87
N CYS A 365 -15.74 2.77 -7.48
CA CYS A 365 -15.91 1.31 -7.59
C CYS A 365 -16.61 0.87 -8.89
N ASN A 366 -17.17 1.79 -9.68
CA ASN A 366 -17.99 1.49 -10.86
C ASN A 366 -19.18 0.57 -10.54
N GLY A 367 -19.87 0.85 -9.43
CA GLY A 367 -21.10 0.17 -9.03
C GLY A 367 -21.05 -0.59 -7.69
N LYS A 368 -22.25 -0.86 -7.16
CA LYS A 368 -22.52 -1.39 -5.82
C LYS A 368 -21.94 -2.79 -5.54
N SER A 369 -21.99 -3.70 -6.51
CA SER A 369 -21.40 -5.04 -6.39
C SER A 369 -19.89 -4.99 -6.11
N LYS A 370 -19.20 -4.04 -6.75
CA LYS A 370 -17.75 -3.87 -6.60
C LYS A 370 -17.38 -3.14 -5.31
N ILE A 371 -18.25 -2.26 -4.81
CA ILE A 371 -18.15 -1.72 -3.43
C ILE A 371 -18.09 -2.87 -2.43
N TYR A 372 -19.00 -3.87 -2.52
CA TYR A 372 -18.98 -5.03 -1.61
C TYR A 372 -17.65 -5.81 -1.70
N GLN A 373 -17.15 -6.08 -2.90
CA GLN A 373 -15.90 -6.84 -3.10
C GLN A 373 -14.70 -6.12 -2.49
N ILE A 374 -14.55 -4.82 -2.77
CA ILE A 374 -13.45 -4.00 -2.25
C ILE A 374 -13.58 -3.84 -0.73
N ALA A 375 -14.77 -3.55 -0.22
CA ALA A 375 -15.02 -3.42 1.21
C ALA A 375 -14.67 -4.70 1.97
N LYS A 376 -15.07 -5.88 1.45
CA LYS A 376 -14.75 -7.18 2.04
C LYS A 376 -13.25 -7.36 2.21
N ALA A 377 -12.50 -7.06 1.17
CA ALA A 377 -11.07 -7.28 1.15
C ALA A 377 -10.31 -6.25 2.01
N LEU A 378 -10.68 -4.97 1.97
CA LEU A 378 -10.12 -3.95 2.87
C LEU A 378 -10.39 -4.25 4.35
N ARG A 379 -11.59 -4.76 4.65
CA ARG A 379 -11.95 -5.18 6.01
C ARG A 379 -11.17 -6.40 6.49
N SER A 380 -10.79 -7.32 5.59
CA SER A 380 -9.95 -8.47 5.95
C SER A 380 -8.53 -8.08 6.37
N VAL A 381 -8.13 -6.84 6.10
CA VAL A 381 -6.81 -6.29 6.43
C VAL A 381 -6.90 -5.14 7.45
N ASP A 382 -8.01 -5.09 8.19
CA ASP A 382 -8.37 -4.08 9.20
C ASP A 382 -8.28 -2.63 8.71
N VAL A 383 -8.49 -2.38 7.42
CA VAL A 383 -8.71 -1.02 6.91
C VAL A 383 -10.17 -0.63 7.20
N PRO A 384 -10.42 0.46 7.94
CA PRO A 384 -11.76 1.01 8.10
C PRO A 384 -12.35 1.41 6.74
N VAL A 385 -13.63 1.14 6.53
CA VAL A 385 -14.32 1.41 5.26
C VAL A 385 -15.60 2.19 5.53
N VAL A 386 -15.82 3.24 4.75
CA VAL A 386 -17.10 3.94 4.61
C VAL A 386 -17.53 3.78 3.15
N ALA A 387 -18.78 3.37 2.92
CA ALA A 387 -19.35 3.23 1.58
C ALA A 387 -20.43 4.28 1.37
N MET A 388 -20.49 4.89 0.19
CA MET A 388 -21.54 5.83 -0.20
C MET A 388 -22.22 5.32 -1.46
N VAL A 389 -23.55 5.23 -1.40
CA VAL A 389 -24.39 4.67 -2.46
C VAL A 389 -25.62 5.52 -2.68
N ASP A 390 -26.15 5.46 -3.89
CA ASP A 390 -27.40 6.10 -4.26
C ASP A 390 -28.61 5.36 -3.65
N LEU A 391 -29.74 6.06 -3.57
CA LEU A 391 -30.97 5.54 -2.95
C LEU A 391 -31.53 4.32 -3.69
N ASP A 392 -31.18 4.12 -4.94
CA ASP A 392 -31.61 2.97 -5.74
C ASP A 392 -31.00 1.63 -5.24
N ILE A 393 -30.12 1.63 -4.23
CA ILE A 393 -29.67 0.39 -3.57
C ILE A 393 -30.84 -0.43 -2.99
N PHE A 394 -31.96 0.22 -2.65
CA PHE A 394 -33.19 -0.46 -2.22
C PHE A 394 -33.81 -1.35 -3.32
N GLN A 395 -33.50 -1.10 -4.61
CA GLN A 395 -33.95 -1.94 -5.72
C GLN A 395 -33.41 -3.38 -5.61
N ASN A 396 -32.21 -3.52 -5.06
CA ASN A 396 -31.57 -4.80 -4.86
C ASN A 396 -31.28 -5.03 -3.37
N THR A 397 -32.31 -5.48 -2.63
CA THR A 397 -32.21 -5.84 -1.21
C THR A 397 -31.05 -6.80 -0.93
N SER A 398 -30.74 -7.74 -1.83
CA SER A 398 -29.62 -8.67 -1.63
C SER A 398 -28.27 -7.97 -1.64
N GLU A 399 -28.10 -6.95 -2.48
CA GLU A 399 -26.88 -6.16 -2.56
C GLU A 399 -26.74 -5.21 -1.36
N LEU A 400 -27.83 -4.54 -0.98
CA LEU A 400 -27.90 -3.73 0.24
C LEU A 400 -27.44 -4.53 1.48
N LEU A 401 -28.01 -5.73 1.66
CA LEU A 401 -27.68 -6.58 2.79
C LEU A 401 -26.21 -7.01 2.78
N ARG A 402 -25.66 -7.39 1.63
CA ARG A 402 -24.23 -7.78 1.52
C ARG A 402 -23.30 -6.64 1.91
N VAL A 403 -23.54 -5.43 1.43
CA VAL A 403 -22.72 -4.26 1.77
C VAL A 403 -22.85 -3.94 3.27
N TYR A 404 -24.07 -3.93 3.80
CA TYR A 404 -24.34 -3.69 5.21
C TYR A 404 -23.66 -4.72 6.13
N GLU A 405 -23.71 -6.00 5.78
CA GLU A 405 -23.10 -7.09 6.54
C GLU A 405 -21.57 -7.01 6.54
N VAL A 406 -20.95 -6.67 5.41
CA VAL A 406 -19.48 -6.56 5.31
C VAL A 406 -18.93 -5.41 6.16
N LEU A 407 -19.75 -4.37 6.36
CA LEU A 407 -19.46 -3.23 7.24
C LEU A 407 -19.81 -3.52 8.72
N GLY A 408 -20.20 -4.75 9.06
CA GLY A 408 -20.45 -5.20 10.43
C GLY A 408 -21.89 -4.98 10.92
N GLY A 409 -22.83 -4.77 10.01
CA GLY A 409 -24.27 -4.87 10.27
C GLY A 409 -24.74 -6.33 10.33
N ARG A 410 -25.94 -6.57 10.87
CA ARG A 410 -26.63 -7.86 10.75
C ARG A 410 -27.79 -7.70 9.78
N GLY A 411 -27.80 -8.44 8.67
CA GLY A 411 -28.83 -8.26 7.64
C GLY A 411 -30.27 -8.38 8.16
N SER A 412 -30.50 -9.15 9.23
CA SER A 412 -31.80 -9.24 9.93
C SER A 412 -32.33 -7.90 10.43
N ASP A 413 -31.46 -6.96 10.78
CA ASP A 413 -31.83 -5.68 11.39
C ASP A 413 -32.57 -4.76 10.42
N ILE A 414 -32.27 -4.88 9.11
CA ILE A 414 -32.78 -3.97 8.08
C ILE A 414 -33.62 -4.68 7.00
N ARG A 415 -33.62 -6.02 6.95
CA ARG A 415 -34.25 -6.80 5.86
C ARG A 415 -35.72 -6.45 5.66
N LEU A 416 -36.54 -6.52 6.71
CA LEU A 416 -37.98 -6.31 6.61
C LEU A 416 -38.30 -4.89 6.13
N ASP A 417 -37.61 -3.89 6.66
CA ASP A 417 -37.79 -2.50 6.25
C ASP A 417 -37.35 -2.27 4.81
N ALA A 418 -36.23 -2.87 4.38
CA ALA A 418 -35.76 -2.78 2.99
C ALA A 418 -36.71 -3.46 1.99
N GLU A 419 -37.27 -4.63 2.34
CA GLU A 419 -38.28 -5.33 1.54
C GLU A 419 -39.60 -4.53 1.46
N LEU A 420 -39.99 -3.86 2.55
CA LEU A 420 -41.15 -2.97 2.57
C LEU A 420 -40.96 -1.77 1.62
N VAL A 421 -39.79 -1.13 1.64
CA VAL A 421 -39.49 -0.02 0.72
C VAL A 421 -39.55 -0.51 -0.73
N LYS A 422 -38.88 -1.62 -1.03
CA LYS A 422 -38.87 -2.20 -2.38
C LYS A 422 -40.27 -2.52 -2.88
N SER A 423 -41.06 -3.24 -2.08
CA SER A 423 -42.42 -3.62 -2.46
C SER A 423 -43.35 -2.42 -2.61
N SER A 424 -43.20 -1.37 -1.78
CA SER A 424 -43.95 -0.12 -1.92
C SER A 424 -43.69 0.53 -3.28
N VAL A 425 -42.41 0.69 -3.66
CA VAL A 425 -42.00 1.28 -4.94
C VAL A 425 -42.48 0.43 -6.12
N GLU A 426 -42.34 -0.89 -6.06
CA GLU A 426 -42.73 -1.81 -7.15
C GLU A 426 -44.25 -2.05 -7.26
N SER A 427 -45.04 -1.66 -6.26
CA SER A 427 -46.51 -1.77 -6.28
C SER A 427 -47.23 -0.53 -6.84
N GLU A 428 -46.50 0.56 -7.06
CA GLU A 428 -47.02 1.88 -7.37
C GLU A 428 -47.51 2.02 -8.84
N LYS A 429 -48.83 2.00 -9.08
CA LYS A 429 -49.46 1.89 -10.42
C LYS A 429 -49.16 2.99 -11.47
N ASN A 430 -48.27 3.95 -11.22
CA ASN A 430 -47.94 5.06 -12.14
C ASN A 430 -46.94 4.67 -13.26
N TYR A 431 -47.10 3.47 -13.83
CA TYR A 431 -46.23 2.96 -14.88
C TYR A 431 -46.81 3.22 -16.27
N VAL A 432 -45.93 3.29 -17.27
CA VAL A 432 -46.32 3.11 -18.67
C VAL A 432 -46.97 1.72 -18.78
N SER A 433 -48.26 1.65 -19.10
CA SER A 433 -48.96 0.36 -19.21
C SER A 433 -48.30 -0.52 -20.27
N GLY A 434 -48.35 -1.84 -20.14
CA GLY A 434 -47.74 -2.74 -21.14
C GLY A 434 -48.22 -2.49 -22.58
N ARG A 435 -49.48 -2.04 -22.75
CA ARG A 435 -50.00 -1.59 -24.06
C ARG A 435 -49.36 -0.30 -24.54
N GLN A 436 -49.25 0.69 -23.65
CA GLN A 436 -48.63 1.97 -24.00
C GLN A 436 -47.15 1.79 -24.31
N PHE A 437 -46.44 0.96 -23.54
CA PHE A 437 -45.06 0.59 -23.79
C PHE A 437 -44.90 -0.09 -25.15
N ALA A 438 -45.73 -1.10 -25.44
CA ALA A 438 -45.69 -1.79 -26.73
C ALA A 438 -45.98 -0.83 -27.89
N SER A 439 -46.98 0.05 -27.76
CA SER A 439 -47.31 1.04 -28.78
C SER A 439 -46.17 2.03 -29.03
N GLU A 440 -45.50 2.50 -27.99
CA GLU A 440 -44.38 3.44 -28.12
C GLU A 440 -43.13 2.73 -28.66
N LEU A 441 -42.90 1.47 -28.28
CA LEU A 441 -41.83 0.64 -28.84
C LEU A 441 -42.06 0.37 -30.33
N ASP A 442 -43.29 0.04 -30.73
CA ASP A 442 -43.66 -0.15 -32.13
C ASP A 442 -43.45 1.16 -32.92
N GLN A 443 -43.79 2.32 -32.36
CA GLN A 443 -43.50 3.60 -33.00
C GLN A 443 -42.00 3.82 -33.22
N ILE A 444 -41.17 3.58 -32.19
CA ILE A 444 -39.70 3.72 -32.27
C ILE A 444 -39.09 2.74 -33.27
N THR A 445 -39.68 1.55 -33.44
CA THR A 445 -39.12 0.47 -34.28
C THR A 445 -39.74 0.38 -35.68
N SER A 446 -40.85 1.07 -35.93
CA SER A 446 -41.64 1.00 -37.18
C SER A 446 -40.87 1.32 -38.46
N SER A 447 -39.81 2.12 -38.38
CA SER A 447 -38.97 2.51 -39.51
C SER A 447 -37.71 1.65 -39.70
N LEU A 448 -37.52 0.59 -38.91
CA LEU A 448 -36.33 -0.28 -38.99
C LEU A 448 -36.45 -1.28 -40.13
N ALA A 449 -35.43 -1.33 -41.00
CA ALA A 449 -35.38 -2.32 -42.07
C ALA A 449 -34.82 -3.68 -41.58
N PRO A 450 -35.32 -4.84 -42.08
CA PRO A 450 -35.02 -6.16 -41.52
C PRO A 450 -33.55 -6.61 -41.57
N LYS A 451 -32.71 -5.99 -42.40
CA LYS A 451 -31.31 -6.40 -42.64
C LYS A 451 -30.30 -5.29 -42.39
N THR A 452 -30.69 -4.23 -41.68
CA THR A 452 -29.80 -3.12 -41.33
C THR A 452 -29.49 -3.10 -39.84
N PRO A 453 -28.28 -2.72 -39.44
CA PRO A 453 -27.98 -2.43 -38.03
C PRO A 453 -28.96 -1.38 -37.47
N VAL A 454 -29.38 -1.56 -36.22
CA VAL A 454 -30.26 -0.60 -35.54
C VAL A 454 -29.48 0.71 -35.31
N PRO A 455 -30.02 1.88 -35.73
CA PRO A 455 -29.36 3.15 -35.50
C PRO A 455 -29.17 3.44 -34.01
N GLU A 456 -28.04 4.07 -33.66
CA GLU A 456 -27.71 4.40 -32.27
C GLU A 456 -28.75 5.32 -31.62
N GLN A 457 -29.38 6.20 -32.41
CA GLN A 457 -30.49 7.05 -31.97
C GLN A 457 -31.71 6.22 -31.53
N THR A 458 -32.07 5.18 -32.28
CA THR A 458 -33.18 4.26 -31.95
C THR A 458 -32.86 3.48 -30.69
N ILE A 459 -31.62 2.99 -30.54
CA ILE A 459 -31.16 2.34 -29.31
C ILE A 459 -31.30 3.29 -28.12
N GLY A 460 -30.93 4.56 -28.29
CA GLY A 460 -31.11 5.61 -27.29
C GLY A 460 -32.58 5.80 -26.88
N GLN A 461 -33.49 5.90 -27.85
CA GLN A 461 -34.93 6.04 -27.60
C GLN A 461 -35.53 4.84 -26.87
N VAL A 462 -35.13 3.61 -27.23
CA VAL A 462 -35.58 2.40 -26.52
C VAL A 462 -35.05 2.38 -25.09
N ARG A 463 -33.79 2.76 -24.87
CA ARG A 463 -33.22 2.86 -23.51
C ARG A 463 -33.97 3.89 -22.67
N GLU A 464 -34.35 5.02 -23.25
CA GLU A 464 -35.11 6.05 -22.56
C GLU A 464 -36.53 5.59 -22.21
N LEU A 465 -37.20 4.89 -23.13
CA LEU A 465 -38.49 4.25 -22.88
C LEU A 465 -38.39 3.23 -21.72
N LEU A 466 -37.33 2.43 -21.66
CA LEU A 466 -37.09 1.50 -20.54
C LEU A 466 -36.87 2.24 -19.22
N LYS A 467 -36.08 3.32 -19.21
CA LYS A 467 -35.82 4.13 -18.02
C LYS A 467 -37.10 4.75 -17.45
N ARG A 468 -37.90 5.42 -18.29
CA ARG A 468 -39.15 6.08 -17.87
C ARG A 468 -40.24 5.12 -17.41
N SER A 469 -40.12 3.86 -17.79
CA SER A 469 -41.07 2.82 -17.38
C SER A 469 -40.67 2.17 -16.04
N SER A 470 -39.49 2.48 -15.49
CA SER A 470 -39.03 1.94 -14.23
C SER A 470 -39.69 2.63 -13.03
N PRO A 471 -40.21 1.88 -12.03
CA PRO A 471 -40.71 2.45 -10.77
C PRO A 471 -39.66 3.30 -10.03
N TRP A 472 -38.39 2.95 -10.25
CA TRP A 472 -37.25 3.52 -9.52
C TRP A 472 -36.80 4.87 -10.07
N LEU A 473 -37.29 5.30 -11.25
CA LEU A 473 -36.88 6.59 -11.82
C LEU A 473 -37.20 7.76 -10.88
N ARG A 474 -38.39 7.74 -10.28
CA ARG A 474 -38.79 8.79 -9.34
C ARG A 474 -37.96 8.78 -8.06
N ILE A 475 -37.59 7.61 -7.56
CA ILE A 475 -36.72 7.46 -6.38
C ILE A 475 -35.31 8.00 -6.66
N LYS A 476 -34.79 7.78 -7.88
CA LYS A 476 -33.51 8.33 -8.33
C LYS A 476 -33.51 9.86 -8.42
N GLN A 477 -34.60 10.45 -8.92
CA GLN A 477 -34.70 11.90 -9.14
C GLN A 477 -35.12 12.70 -7.91
N ASP A 478 -36.04 12.16 -7.11
CA ASP A 478 -36.66 12.87 -5.98
C ASP A 478 -36.14 12.39 -4.62
N GLY A 479 -35.35 11.31 -4.58
CA GLY A 479 -34.87 10.72 -3.34
C GLY A 479 -36.01 10.18 -2.48
N LEU A 480 -35.90 10.37 -1.16
CA LEU A 480 -36.94 9.96 -0.21
C LEU A 480 -38.30 10.65 -0.46
N ARG A 481 -38.31 11.83 -1.10
CA ARG A 481 -39.56 12.56 -1.44
C ARG A 481 -40.34 11.85 -2.56
N GLY A 482 -39.70 10.93 -3.28
CA GLY A 482 -40.34 10.09 -4.28
C GLY A 482 -41.24 8.99 -3.68
N LEU A 483 -41.08 8.65 -2.40
CA LEU A 483 -41.91 7.66 -1.70
C LEU A 483 -43.26 8.27 -1.33
N ASN A 484 -44.36 7.69 -1.83
CA ASN A 484 -45.72 8.18 -1.55
C ASN A 484 -46.37 7.54 -0.31
N ASP A 485 -45.72 6.56 0.31
CA ASP A 485 -46.21 5.87 1.51
C ASP A 485 -45.41 6.28 2.76
N ALA A 486 -46.13 6.69 3.81
CA ALA A 486 -45.55 7.06 5.09
C ALA A 486 -44.91 5.87 5.82
N LEU A 487 -45.43 4.65 5.64
CA LEU A 487 -44.83 3.44 6.21
C LEU A 487 -43.49 3.13 5.54
N ALA A 488 -43.45 3.10 4.21
CA ALA A 488 -42.22 2.96 3.42
C ALA A 488 -41.19 4.05 3.74
N THR A 489 -41.62 5.32 3.86
CA THR A 489 -40.72 6.42 4.22
C THR A 489 -40.08 6.22 5.59
N ARG A 490 -40.85 5.79 6.60
CA ARG A 490 -40.31 5.49 7.93
C ARG A 490 -39.37 4.29 7.91
N ALA A 491 -39.69 3.26 7.12
CA ALA A 491 -38.83 2.10 6.94
C ALA A 491 -37.50 2.47 6.27
N ALA A 492 -37.53 3.26 5.19
CA ALA A 492 -36.33 3.76 4.54
C ALA A 492 -35.43 4.54 5.52
N LYS A 493 -36.00 5.45 6.31
CA LYS A 493 -35.23 6.20 7.33
C LYS A 493 -34.56 5.30 8.36
N ARG A 494 -35.28 4.29 8.89
CA ARG A 494 -34.68 3.31 9.82
C ARG A 494 -33.52 2.55 9.20
N VAL A 495 -33.65 2.13 7.94
CA VAL A 495 -32.57 1.45 7.21
C VAL A 495 -31.38 2.40 7.02
N ILE A 496 -31.62 3.65 6.60
CA ILE A 496 -30.56 4.65 6.38
C ILE A 496 -29.81 4.95 7.68
N GLU A 497 -30.52 5.12 8.80
CA GLU A 497 -29.91 5.34 10.11
C GLU A 497 -29.08 4.12 10.57
N ALA A 498 -29.61 2.91 10.42
CA ALA A 498 -28.90 1.68 10.76
C ALA A 498 -27.66 1.48 9.87
N ALA A 499 -27.79 1.74 8.56
CA ALA A 499 -26.71 1.70 7.59
C ALA A 499 -25.61 2.70 7.92
N ALA A 500 -25.97 3.97 8.18
CA ALA A 500 -25.02 5.03 8.52
C ALA A 500 -24.27 4.71 9.82
N ALA A 501 -24.92 4.07 10.80
CA ALA A 501 -24.27 3.63 12.02
C ALA A 501 -23.15 2.59 11.80
N LYS A 502 -23.15 1.90 10.65
CA LYS A 502 -22.12 0.95 10.22
C LYS A 502 -21.16 1.51 9.17
N GLY A 503 -21.32 2.76 8.75
CA GLY A 503 -20.51 3.38 7.71
C GLY A 503 -21.03 3.18 6.28
N LEU A 504 -22.28 2.73 6.11
CA LEU A 504 -22.96 2.73 4.81
C LEU A 504 -23.85 3.98 4.70
N LEU A 505 -23.40 4.96 3.94
CA LEU A 505 -24.12 6.22 3.71
C LEU A 505 -24.96 6.08 2.44
N ILE A 506 -26.28 6.22 2.60
CA ILE A 506 -27.23 6.17 1.49
C ILE A 506 -27.67 7.60 1.19
N ASN A 507 -27.51 8.03 -0.06
CA ASN A 507 -27.89 9.37 -0.50
C ASN A 507 -29.42 9.55 -0.41
N VAL A 508 -29.89 10.41 0.50
CA VAL A 508 -31.32 10.64 0.73
C VAL A 508 -31.99 11.43 -0.40
N GLU A 509 -31.21 12.14 -1.21
CA GLU A 509 -31.66 12.92 -2.36
C GLU A 509 -31.77 12.09 -3.66
N GLY A 510 -31.50 10.78 -3.59
CA GLY A 510 -31.63 9.87 -4.74
C GLY A 510 -30.28 9.58 -5.36
N GLU A 511 -29.92 10.38 -6.37
CA GLU A 511 -28.62 10.40 -7.04
C GLU A 511 -27.87 11.70 -6.70
N LEU A 512 -26.60 11.80 -7.11
CA LEU A 512 -25.72 12.94 -6.84
C LEU A 512 -26.36 14.28 -7.24
N GLU A 513 -27.08 14.28 -8.36
CA GLU A 513 -27.73 15.45 -8.95
C GLU A 513 -28.84 16.04 -8.04
N GLY A 514 -29.38 15.22 -7.14
CA GLY A 514 -30.37 15.65 -6.15
C GLY A 514 -29.84 16.69 -5.16
N PHE A 515 -28.52 16.76 -4.95
CA PHE A 515 -27.88 17.75 -4.08
C PHE A 515 -27.90 19.18 -4.63
N CYS A 516 -28.15 19.38 -5.92
CA CYS A 516 -28.24 20.71 -6.54
C CYS A 516 -29.23 20.70 -7.70
N ARG A 517 -30.52 20.78 -7.37
CA ARG A 517 -31.62 20.65 -8.35
C ARG A 517 -31.79 21.86 -9.28
N SER A 518 -31.14 22.98 -8.98
CA SER A 518 -31.17 24.19 -9.81
C SER A 518 -30.32 24.06 -11.09
N VAL A 519 -29.47 23.03 -11.19
CA VAL A 519 -28.64 22.75 -12.37
C VAL A 519 -29.27 21.63 -13.20
N PRO A 520 -29.35 21.77 -14.54
CA PRO A 520 -29.85 20.71 -15.41
C PRO A 520 -29.08 19.38 -15.24
N ASN A 521 -29.80 18.28 -15.09
CA ASN A 521 -29.24 16.94 -14.81
C ASN A 521 -29.27 15.98 -16.01
N ASN A 522 -29.42 16.51 -17.23
CA ASN A 522 -29.45 15.70 -18.46
C ASN A 522 -28.14 14.92 -18.69
N ASN A 523 -27.02 15.44 -18.18
CA ASN A 523 -25.70 14.86 -18.27
C ASN A 523 -24.94 15.06 -16.94
N LYS A 524 -24.63 13.96 -16.24
CA LYS A 524 -23.92 13.96 -14.94
C LYS A 524 -22.62 14.76 -14.97
N SER A 525 -21.85 14.66 -16.07
CA SER A 525 -20.57 15.37 -16.22
C SER A 525 -20.74 16.89 -16.38
N GLU A 526 -21.78 17.32 -17.09
CA GLU A 526 -22.10 18.75 -17.26
C GLU A 526 -22.67 19.34 -15.96
N TRP A 527 -23.56 18.60 -15.31
CA TRP A 527 -24.07 18.96 -13.98
C TRP A 527 -22.92 19.16 -13.00
N LEU A 528 -22.00 18.18 -12.92
CA LEU A 528 -20.84 18.26 -12.03
C LEU A 528 -19.97 19.46 -12.35
N THR A 529 -19.72 19.75 -13.63
CA THR A 529 -18.89 20.89 -14.04
C THR A 529 -19.48 22.22 -13.58
N GLN A 530 -20.81 22.38 -13.67
CA GLN A 530 -21.49 23.59 -13.23
C GLN A 530 -21.54 23.69 -11.70
N VAL A 531 -21.80 22.57 -11.01
CA VAL A 531 -21.87 22.56 -9.54
C VAL A 531 -20.51 22.82 -8.90
N LEU A 532 -19.42 22.31 -9.49
CA LEU A 532 -18.06 22.57 -9.01
C LEU A 532 -17.64 24.05 -9.12
N GLN A 533 -18.37 24.89 -9.85
CA GLN A 533 -18.13 26.35 -9.92
C GLN A 533 -18.89 27.14 -8.84
N ARG A 534 -19.76 26.49 -8.07
CA ARG A 534 -20.55 27.12 -7.01
C ARG A 534 -19.76 27.23 -5.71
N ASP A 535 -20.23 28.08 -4.81
CA ASP A 535 -19.69 28.17 -3.46
C ASP A 535 -20.34 27.13 -2.55
N PHE A 536 -19.63 26.02 -2.31
CA PHE A 536 -20.08 24.93 -1.45
C PHE A 536 -20.38 25.37 0.00
N SER A 537 -19.80 26.48 0.46
CA SER A 537 -19.96 26.97 1.82
C SER A 537 -21.24 27.79 1.99
N THR A 538 -21.63 28.57 0.99
CA THR A 538 -22.71 29.57 1.14
C THR A 538 -23.87 29.43 0.16
N ASP A 539 -23.72 28.70 -0.96
CA ASP A 539 -24.79 28.57 -1.95
C ASP A 539 -25.99 27.83 -1.32
N PRO A 540 -27.18 28.46 -1.22
CA PRO A 540 -28.36 27.84 -0.61
C PRO A 540 -28.82 26.58 -1.35
N ASP A 541 -28.54 26.45 -2.65
CA ASP A 541 -28.91 25.24 -3.41
C ASP A 541 -28.13 23.99 -2.98
N LEU A 542 -27.07 24.16 -2.18
CA LEU A 542 -26.20 23.10 -1.66
C LEU A 542 -26.41 22.81 -0.16
N ASP A 543 -27.51 23.27 0.44
CA ASP A 543 -27.83 23.00 1.86
C ASP A 543 -27.86 21.50 2.18
N ASP A 544 -28.53 20.71 1.35
CA ASP A 544 -28.62 19.24 1.53
C ASP A 544 -27.24 18.58 1.37
N ALA A 545 -26.37 19.12 0.51
CA ALA A 545 -24.98 18.66 0.37
C ALA A 545 -24.17 18.94 1.64
N ARG A 546 -24.33 20.12 2.25
CA ARG A 546 -23.66 20.48 3.51
C ARG A 546 -24.10 19.57 4.66
N LEU A 547 -25.39 19.26 4.75
CA LEU A 547 -25.91 18.31 5.73
C LEU A 547 -25.29 16.92 5.52
N PHE A 548 -25.22 16.45 4.28
CA PHE A 548 -24.59 15.18 3.94
C PHE A 548 -23.10 15.16 4.31
N ALA A 549 -22.36 16.26 4.06
CA ALA A 549 -20.95 16.37 4.45
C ALA A 549 -20.74 16.20 5.96
N GLY A 550 -21.66 16.71 6.79
CA GLY A 550 -21.64 16.47 8.24
C GLY A 550 -21.80 14.99 8.61
N ILE A 551 -22.64 14.26 7.88
CA ILE A 551 -22.80 12.80 8.04
C ILE A 551 -21.53 12.08 7.62
N VAL A 552 -20.93 12.47 6.48
CA VAL A 552 -19.65 11.92 6.01
C VAL A 552 -18.57 12.11 7.08
N ARG A 553 -18.38 13.33 7.59
CA ARG A 553 -17.41 13.62 8.66
C ARG A 553 -17.60 12.71 9.86
N SER A 554 -18.83 12.61 10.37
CA SER A 554 -19.15 11.76 11.53
C SER A 554 -18.85 10.28 11.27
N ALA A 555 -19.13 9.79 10.06
CA ALA A 555 -18.83 8.42 9.67
C ALA A 555 -17.32 8.14 9.60
N LEU A 556 -16.53 9.07 9.06
CA LEU A 556 -15.06 8.95 9.01
C LEU A 556 -14.45 8.90 10.41
N GLU A 557 -14.87 9.80 11.30
CA GLU A 557 -14.39 9.83 12.69
C GLU A 557 -14.74 8.54 13.44
N LYS A 558 -15.98 8.05 13.25
CA LYS A 558 -16.44 6.81 13.88
C LYS A 558 -15.71 5.58 13.34
N ALA A 559 -15.35 5.57 12.06
CA ALA A 559 -14.64 4.45 11.43
C ALA A 559 -13.24 4.23 12.04
N ILE A 560 -12.58 5.31 12.48
CA ILE A 560 -11.22 5.26 13.04
C ILE A 560 -11.20 5.21 14.58
N SER A 561 -12.32 5.55 15.24
CA SER A 561 -12.51 5.40 16.69
C SER A 561 -12.54 3.94 17.11
#